data_AF-A0A7C5LMR8-F1
#
_entry.id   AF-A0A7C5LMR8-F1
#
_cell.length_a   1.000
_cell.length_b   1.000
_cell.length_c   1.000
_cell.angle_alpha   90.00
_cell.angle_beta   90.00
_cell.angle_gamma   90.00
#
_symmetry.space_group_name_H-M   'P 1'
#
loop_
_entity.id
_entity.type
_entity.pdbx_description
1 polymer ?
#
loop_
_entity_poly.entity_id
_entity_poly.type
_entity_poly.pdbx_seq_one_letter_code
_entity_poly.pdbx_strand_id
1 'polypeptide(L)'
;MEHFGLSTEEQVARIAALGAQVSANIWYLHELGEVFAERSIGYERASQMVRLGSLARAGVPFALHSDYTMAPAEPLRAAWVAVNRLTEGGAVFCENERIPVHQAMQAITINAARMLGQESRIGSIRAGKRADFTVLDEDPYEVDPMRLKDIPIHATVFGGEVHEVEP
;
A
#
# COMPACT_ATOMS: atom_id res chain seq x y z
N MET A 1 0.22 3.13 14.13
CA MET A 1 1.12 4.25 13.77
C MET A 1 0.73 4.71 12.39
N GLU A 2 0.63 6.02 12.17
CA GLU A 2 0.24 6.59 10.88
C GLU A 2 1.45 7.08 10.08
N HIS A 3 1.27 7.14 8.75
CA HIS A 3 2.23 7.56 7.72
C HIS A 3 3.49 6.71 7.58
N PHE A 4 4.24 6.50 8.66
CA PHE A 4 5.45 5.67 8.69
C PHE A 4 6.52 6.07 7.64
N GLY A 5 6.71 7.37 7.44
CA GLY A 5 7.62 7.91 6.42
C GLY A 5 9.10 7.58 6.67
N LEU A 6 9.59 7.83 7.89
CA LEU A 6 10.98 7.55 8.29
C LEU A 6 11.01 6.68 9.53
N SER A 7 11.76 5.58 9.45
CA SER A 7 11.96 4.65 10.56
C SER A 7 13.30 3.94 10.48
N THR A 8 13.73 3.37 11.60
CA THR A 8 14.86 2.44 11.68
C THR A 8 14.38 1.01 11.88
N GLU A 9 15.24 0.03 11.61
CA GLU A 9 14.98 -1.38 11.94
C GLU A 9 14.70 -1.60 13.43
N GLU A 10 15.38 -0.86 14.31
CA GLU A 10 15.13 -0.92 15.76
C GLU A 10 13.70 -0.43 16.10
N GLN A 11 13.22 0.62 15.43
CA GLN A 11 11.85 1.10 15.61
C GLN A 11 10.83 0.08 15.07
N VAL A 12 11.12 -0.60 13.95
CA VAL A 12 10.29 -1.72 13.46
C VAL A 12 10.21 -2.84 14.50
N ALA A 13 11.34 -3.27 15.05
CA ALA A 13 11.38 -4.30 16.09
C ALA A 13 10.59 -3.88 17.35
N ARG A 14 10.66 -2.60 17.73
CA ARG A 14 9.88 -2.07 18.85
C ARG A 14 8.37 -2.06 18.57
N ILE A 15 7.96 -1.73 17.34
CA ILE A 15 6.55 -1.79 16.93
C ILE A 15 6.02 -3.22 17.04
N ALA A 16 6.81 -4.20 16.56
CA ALA A 16 6.48 -5.62 16.68
C ALA A 16 6.34 -6.04 18.15
N ALA A 17 7.29 -5.67 19.01
CA ALA A 17 7.25 -5.99 20.44
C ALA A 17 6.04 -5.39 21.18
N LEU A 18 5.52 -4.25 20.71
CA LEU A 18 4.32 -3.61 21.26
C LEU A 18 3.01 -4.22 20.74
N GLY A 19 3.05 -5.10 19.73
CA GLY A 19 1.86 -5.56 19.02
C GLY A 19 1.14 -4.44 18.27
N ALA A 20 1.85 -3.36 17.95
CA ALA A 20 1.30 -2.23 17.22
C ALA A 20 1.18 -2.54 15.73
N GLN A 21 0.33 -1.79 15.04
CA GLN A 21 0.10 -1.90 13.59
C GLN A 21 0.49 -0.60 12.90
N VAL A 22 0.75 -0.65 11.59
CA VAL A 22 1.21 0.50 10.80
C VAL A 22 0.31 0.79 9.60
N SER A 23 -0.38 1.93 9.65
CA SER A 23 -1.01 2.55 8.49
C SER A 23 0.07 3.39 7.80
N ALA A 24 0.50 2.97 6.61
CA ALA A 24 1.66 3.51 5.91
C ALA A 24 1.27 4.33 4.68
N ASN A 25 1.95 5.46 4.47
CA ASN A 25 1.78 6.30 3.30
C ASN A 25 2.92 6.07 2.30
N ILE A 26 2.69 5.17 1.35
CA ILE A 26 3.69 4.77 0.36
C ILE A 26 4.04 5.89 -0.64
N TRP A 27 3.20 6.90 -0.77
CA TRP A 27 3.44 8.05 -1.64
C TRP A 27 4.61 8.92 -1.17
N TYR A 28 4.94 8.89 0.13
CA TYR A 28 6.15 9.57 0.61
C TYR A 28 7.42 9.02 -0.04
N LEU A 29 7.46 7.72 -0.36
CA LEU A 29 8.56 7.17 -1.15
C LEU A 29 8.44 7.59 -2.62
N HIS A 30 7.25 7.43 -3.21
CA HIS A 30 7.06 7.68 -4.64
C HIS A 30 7.36 9.13 -5.02
N GLU A 31 6.70 10.08 -4.36
CA GLU A 31 6.68 11.50 -4.72
C GLU A 31 7.85 12.27 -4.08
N LEU A 32 8.23 11.92 -2.85
CA LEU A 32 9.20 12.71 -2.07
C LEU A 32 10.58 12.05 -1.94
N GLY A 33 10.70 10.77 -2.29
CA GLY A 33 11.93 10.00 -2.08
C GLY A 33 13.15 10.65 -2.70
N GLU A 34 13.10 10.98 -4.00
CA GLU A 34 14.25 11.59 -4.70
C GLU A 34 14.55 13.00 -4.18
N VAL A 35 13.51 13.82 -3.97
CA VAL A 35 13.68 15.18 -3.42
C VAL A 35 14.38 15.12 -2.05
N PHE A 36 13.99 14.18 -1.19
CA PHE A 36 14.59 14.00 0.13
C PHE A 36 16.00 13.42 0.06
N ALA A 37 16.28 12.56 -0.92
CA ALA A 37 17.61 12.03 -1.18
C ALA A 37 18.59 13.13 -1.57
N GLU A 38 18.18 14.04 -2.46
CA GLU A 38 19.03 15.09 -3.01
C GLU A 38 19.16 16.30 -2.10
N ARG A 39 18.06 16.72 -1.45
CA ARG A 39 17.97 18.07 -0.84
C ARG A 39 17.81 18.07 0.68
N SER A 40 17.71 16.90 1.31
CA SER A 40 17.40 16.83 2.75
C SER A 40 18.17 15.76 3.48
N ILE A 41 17.59 14.57 3.64
CA ILE A 41 18.08 13.54 4.56
C ILE A 41 19.13 12.61 3.94
N GLY A 42 19.46 12.81 2.67
CA GLY A 42 20.46 12.03 1.95
C GLY A 42 19.89 10.70 1.44
N TYR A 43 20.51 10.17 0.40
CA TYR A 43 20.07 8.95 -0.29
C TYR A 43 19.88 7.75 0.66
N GLU A 44 20.80 7.55 1.61
CA GLU A 44 20.72 6.41 2.53
C GLU A 44 19.38 6.37 3.28
N ARG A 45 18.92 7.49 3.84
CA ARG A 45 17.67 7.52 4.60
C ARG A 45 16.44 7.61 3.71
N ALA A 46 16.51 8.43 2.66
CA ALA A 46 15.39 8.64 1.75
C ALA A 46 15.05 7.35 0.97
N SER A 47 16.07 6.60 0.54
CA SER A 47 15.86 5.32 -0.13
C SER A 47 15.22 4.27 0.75
N GLN A 48 15.18 4.44 2.07
CA GLN A 48 14.58 3.48 3.00
C GLN A 48 13.23 3.97 3.56
N MET A 49 12.68 5.06 3.04
CA MET A 49 11.37 5.56 3.47
C MET A 49 10.30 4.49 3.28
N VAL A 50 9.34 4.46 4.21
CA VAL A 50 8.20 3.53 4.21
C VAL A 50 8.66 2.05 4.14
N ARG A 51 9.28 1.56 5.22
CA ARG A 51 9.90 0.23 5.33
C ARG A 51 8.90 -0.94 5.39
N LEU A 52 8.13 -1.15 4.32
CA LEU A 52 7.11 -2.20 4.28
C LEU A 52 7.72 -3.61 4.34
N GLY A 53 8.86 -3.83 3.68
CA GLY A 53 9.56 -5.12 3.72
C GLY A 53 10.05 -5.47 5.13
N SER A 54 10.57 -4.50 5.88
CA SER A 54 10.96 -4.73 7.28
C SER A 54 9.76 -4.99 8.18
N LEU A 55 8.65 -4.27 8.00
CA LEU A 55 7.39 -4.56 8.71
C LEU A 55 6.91 -5.99 8.41
N ALA A 56 6.92 -6.39 7.14
CA ALA A 56 6.53 -7.71 6.70
C ALA A 56 7.38 -8.82 7.33
N ARG A 57 8.71 -8.67 7.32
CA ARG A 57 9.64 -9.63 7.95
C ARG A 57 9.48 -9.71 9.47
N ALA A 58 9.15 -8.58 10.12
CA ALA A 58 8.91 -8.53 11.55
C ALA A 58 7.51 -9.01 11.97
N GLY A 59 6.65 -9.38 11.02
CA GLY A 59 5.27 -9.81 11.30
C GLY A 59 4.36 -8.67 11.78
N VAL A 60 4.73 -7.42 11.51
CA VAL A 60 3.93 -6.25 11.89
C VAL A 60 2.78 -6.08 10.88
N PRO A 61 1.50 -6.08 11.31
CA PRO A 61 0.40 -5.80 10.39
C PRO A 61 0.49 -4.37 9.85
N PHE A 62 0.36 -4.24 8.53
CA PHE A 62 0.37 -2.94 7.86
C PHE A 62 -0.73 -2.80 6.82
N ALA A 63 -1.14 -1.56 6.57
CA ALA A 63 -2.07 -1.14 5.53
C ALA A 63 -1.50 0.06 4.77
N LEU A 64 -2.06 0.35 3.60
CA LEU A 64 -1.68 1.51 2.80
C LEU A 64 -2.79 2.56 2.82
N HIS A 65 -2.40 3.83 2.89
CA HIS A 65 -3.30 4.97 2.74
C HIS A 65 -2.65 6.06 1.89
N SER A 66 -3.48 6.94 1.31
CA SER A 66 -3.00 8.11 0.57
C SER A 66 -2.87 9.36 1.43
N ASP A 67 -3.52 9.41 2.60
CA ASP A 67 -3.70 10.65 3.35
C ASP A 67 -4.37 11.72 2.47
N TYR A 68 -5.59 11.40 1.99
CA TYR A 68 -6.19 12.10 0.86
C TYR A 68 -6.31 13.62 1.07
N THR A 69 -6.12 14.34 -0.03
CA THR A 69 -5.59 15.72 -0.21
C THR A 69 -4.07 15.86 -0.20
N MET A 70 -3.31 14.91 0.38
CA MET A 70 -1.85 14.84 0.20
C MET A 70 -1.48 14.07 -1.07
N ALA A 71 -2.00 12.85 -1.25
CA ALA A 71 -1.74 12.02 -2.44
C ALA A 71 -3.04 11.43 -3.05
N PRO A 72 -2.99 10.95 -4.31
CA PRO A 72 -4.15 10.41 -5.01
C PRO A 72 -4.78 9.20 -4.28
N ALA A 73 -6.10 9.09 -4.37
CA ALA A 73 -6.85 7.93 -3.90
C ALA A 73 -6.83 6.80 -4.96
N GLU A 74 -5.64 6.29 -5.26
CA GLU A 74 -5.40 5.28 -6.31
C GLU A 74 -4.81 3.98 -5.70
N PRO A 75 -5.65 3.06 -5.16
CA PRO A 75 -5.16 1.91 -4.40
C PRO A 75 -4.28 0.94 -5.20
N LEU A 76 -4.60 0.67 -6.46
CA LEU A 76 -3.76 -0.18 -7.32
C LEU A 76 -2.40 0.45 -7.58
N ARG A 77 -2.32 1.78 -7.72
CA ARG A 77 -1.05 2.49 -7.84
C ARG A 77 -0.26 2.47 -6.53
N ALA A 78 -0.92 2.64 -5.38
CA ALA A 78 -0.26 2.48 -4.09
C ALA A 78 0.32 1.07 -3.91
N ALA A 79 -0.43 0.03 -4.28
CA ALA A 79 0.05 -1.35 -4.29
C ALA A 79 1.24 -1.53 -5.25
N TRP A 80 1.16 -0.96 -6.46
CA TRP A 80 2.26 -0.96 -7.43
C TRP A 80 3.52 -0.29 -6.90
N VAL A 81 3.43 0.85 -6.20
CA VAL A 81 4.61 1.46 -5.56
C VAL A 81 5.17 0.55 -4.47
N ALA A 82 4.30 -0.08 -3.66
CA ALA A 82 4.75 -0.97 -2.59
C ALA A 82 5.49 -2.22 -3.11
N VAL A 83 5.04 -2.76 -4.24
CA VAL A 83 5.63 -3.94 -4.88
C VAL A 83 6.90 -3.59 -5.65
N ASN A 84 6.91 -2.48 -6.39
CA ASN A 84 8.01 -2.15 -7.30
C ASN A 84 9.05 -1.20 -6.70
N ARG A 85 8.65 -0.42 -5.69
CA ARG A 85 9.44 0.62 -5.00
C ARG A 85 10.00 1.69 -5.94
N LEU A 86 9.23 2.01 -6.97
CA LEU A 86 9.58 3.06 -7.94
C LEU A 86 9.22 4.45 -7.42
N THR A 87 10.15 5.38 -7.55
CA THR A 87 9.94 6.81 -7.36
C THR A 87 9.27 7.43 -8.59
N GLU A 88 8.82 8.68 -8.49
CA GLU A 88 8.26 9.45 -9.60
C GLU A 88 9.29 9.62 -10.74
N GLY A 89 10.57 9.84 -10.41
CA GLY A 89 11.67 9.93 -11.37
C GLY A 89 12.10 8.60 -12.00
N GLY A 90 11.49 7.48 -11.58
CA GLY A 90 11.76 6.15 -12.15
C GLY A 90 12.92 5.39 -11.51
N ALA A 91 13.52 5.90 -10.44
CA ALA A 91 14.50 5.17 -9.66
C ALA A 91 13.83 4.10 -8.77
N VAL A 92 14.53 2.98 -8.58
CA VAL A 92 14.11 1.96 -7.61
C VAL A 92 14.80 2.23 -6.29
N PHE A 93 14.03 2.55 -5.26
CA PHE A 93 14.56 2.82 -3.92
C PHE A 93 14.52 1.54 -3.09
N CYS A 94 15.61 1.19 -2.41
CA CYS A 94 15.79 0.03 -1.52
C CYS A 94 14.88 -1.18 -1.84
N GLU A 95 15.34 -2.03 -2.76
CA GLU A 95 14.59 -3.21 -3.22
C GLU A 95 14.21 -4.20 -2.10
N ASN A 96 15.01 -4.24 -1.03
CA ASN A 96 14.74 -5.09 0.14
C ASN A 96 13.49 -4.68 0.91
N GLU A 97 12.93 -3.50 0.64
CA GLU A 97 11.69 -3.01 1.24
C GLU A 97 10.45 -3.26 0.36
N ARG A 98 10.61 -3.95 -0.79
CA ARG A 98 9.49 -4.45 -1.59
C ARG A 98 8.66 -5.46 -0.79
N ILE A 99 7.37 -5.51 -1.08
CA ILE A 99 6.46 -6.54 -0.58
C ILE A 99 5.84 -7.34 -1.73
N PRO A 100 5.45 -8.62 -1.52
CA PRO A 100 4.73 -9.38 -2.53
C PRO A 100 3.38 -8.76 -2.88
N VAL A 101 2.91 -8.97 -4.11
CA VAL A 101 1.58 -8.53 -4.58
C VAL A 101 0.48 -8.92 -3.59
N HIS A 102 0.50 -10.15 -3.08
CA HIS A 102 -0.48 -10.60 -2.09
C HIS A 102 -0.57 -9.70 -0.85
N GLN A 103 0.58 -9.30 -0.29
CA GLN A 103 0.60 -8.41 0.86
C GLN A 103 0.17 -6.99 0.49
N ALA A 104 0.53 -6.51 -0.70
CA ALA A 104 0.08 -5.21 -1.18
C ALA A 104 -1.46 -5.17 -1.34
N MET A 105 -2.05 -6.21 -1.93
CA MET A 105 -3.51 -6.35 -2.05
C MET A 105 -4.19 -6.43 -0.69
N GLN A 106 -3.63 -7.17 0.27
CA GLN A 106 -4.13 -7.17 1.65
C GLN A 106 -4.03 -5.79 2.31
N ALA A 107 -2.95 -5.06 2.06
CA ALA A 107 -2.68 -3.74 2.64
C ALA A 107 -3.69 -2.68 2.18
N ILE A 108 -4.19 -2.76 0.95
CA ILE A 108 -5.24 -1.87 0.42
C ILE A 108 -6.68 -2.40 0.65
N THR A 109 -6.84 -3.58 1.26
CA THR A 109 -8.16 -4.19 1.52
C THR A 109 -8.34 -4.61 2.98
N ILE A 110 -8.11 -5.88 3.30
CA ILE A 110 -8.47 -6.48 4.59
C ILE A 110 -7.66 -5.90 5.75
N ASN A 111 -6.39 -5.51 5.54
CA ASN A 111 -5.58 -4.92 6.60
C ASN A 111 -6.05 -3.50 6.91
N ALA A 112 -6.41 -2.71 5.90
CA ALA A 112 -7.02 -1.39 6.11
C ALA A 112 -8.34 -1.52 6.90
N ALA A 113 -9.19 -2.48 6.53
CA ALA A 113 -10.42 -2.75 7.26
C ALA A 113 -10.17 -3.15 8.74
N ARG A 114 -9.16 -3.99 9.00
CA ARG A 114 -8.75 -4.38 10.37
C ARG A 114 -8.30 -3.20 11.21
N MET A 115 -7.53 -2.28 10.64
CA MET A 115 -7.07 -1.08 11.35
C MET A 115 -8.23 -0.16 11.76
N LEU A 116 -9.29 -0.16 10.96
CA LEU A 116 -10.53 0.57 11.25
C LEU A 116 -11.49 -0.20 12.18
N GLY A 117 -11.17 -1.45 12.56
CA GLY A 117 -12.07 -2.35 13.29
C GLY A 117 -13.33 -2.72 12.51
N GLN A 118 -13.24 -2.74 11.17
CA GLN A 118 -14.35 -3.00 10.24
C GLN A 118 -14.18 -4.30 9.46
N GLU A 119 -13.20 -5.13 9.79
CA GLU A 119 -12.91 -6.38 9.09
C GLU A 119 -14.03 -7.42 9.17
N SER A 120 -14.99 -7.28 10.08
CA SER A 120 -16.20 -8.10 10.11
C SER A 120 -17.25 -7.65 9.08
N ARG A 121 -17.14 -6.41 8.58
CA ARG A 121 -18.12 -5.77 7.68
C ARG A 121 -17.60 -5.56 6.25
N ILE A 122 -16.32 -5.24 6.07
CA ILE A 122 -15.71 -4.91 4.76
C ILE A 122 -14.31 -5.54 4.59
N GLY A 123 -13.64 -5.24 3.48
CA GLY A 123 -12.23 -5.56 3.23
C GLY A 123 -11.95 -6.96 2.68
N SER A 124 -12.95 -7.82 2.52
CA SER A 124 -12.81 -9.09 1.79
C SER A 124 -14.16 -9.55 1.24
N ILE A 125 -14.14 -10.37 0.20
CA ILE A 125 -15.34 -10.99 -0.35
C ILE A 125 -15.64 -12.25 0.47
N ARG A 126 -16.66 -12.17 1.33
CA ARG A 126 -17.15 -13.30 2.15
C ARG A 126 -18.62 -13.09 2.50
N ALA A 127 -19.40 -14.18 2.51
CA ALA A 127 -20.79 -14.14 2.97
C ALA A 127 -20.92 -13.46 4.34
N GLY A 128 -21.90 -12.56 4.47
CA GLY A 128 -22.16 -11.76 5.67
C GLY A 128 -21.48 -10.38 5.71
N LYS A 129 -20.56 -10.09 4.79
CA LYS A 129 -19.97 -8.75 4.63
C LYS A 129 -20.77 -7.89 3.64
N ARG A 130 -20.55 -6.56 3.64
CA ARG A 130 -21.09 -5.68 2.62
C ARG A 130 -20.58 -6.09 1.24
N ALA A 131 -21.43 -5.99 0.24
CA ALA A 131 -21.06 -6.18 -1.17
C ALA A 131 -20.34 -4.93 -1.70
N ASP A 132 -19.13 -4.70 -1.18
CA ASP A 132 -18.21 -3.65 -1.61
C ASP A 132 -16.99 -4.32 -2.27
N PHE A 133 -16.89 -4.27 -3.61
CA PHE A 133 -15.76 -4.83 -4.34
C PHE A 133 -15.60 -4.19 -5.72
N THR A 134 -14.41 -4.35 -6.31
CA THR A 134 -14.07 -3.85 -7.64
C THR A 134 -13.86 -5.02 -8.58
N VAL A 135 -14.38 -4.90 -9.81
CA VAL A 135 -14.17 -5.84 -10.91
C VAL A 135 -12.99 -5.33 -11.74
N LEU A 136 -11.95 -6.15 -11.84
CA LEU A 136 -10.73 -5.85 -12.60
C LEU A 136 -10.73 -6.67 -13.90
N ASP A 137 -10.25 -6.07 -14.99
CA ASP A 137 -10.18 -6.74 -16.29
C ASP A 137 -9.07 -7.81 -16.38
N GLU A 138 -8.06 -7.72 -15.52
CA GLU A 138 -6.94 -8.66 -15.42
C GLU A 138 -6.74 -9.10 -13.97
N ASP A 139 -6.22 -10.32 -13.76
CA ASP A 139 -5.89 -10.82 -12.43
C ASP A 139 -4.62 -10.12 -11.90
N PRO A 140 -4.68 -9.36 -10.79
CA PRO A 140 -3.51 -8.69 -10.22
C PRO A 140 -2.39 -9.65 -9.80
N TYR A 141 -2.67 -10.95 -9.63
CA TYR A 141 -1.68 -11.98 -9.27
C TYR A 141 -0.98 -12.61 -10.48
N GLU A 142 -1.51 -12.44 -11.69
CA GLU A 142 -0.97 -13.06 -12.91
C GLU A 142 -0.30 -12.05 -13.85
N VAL A 143 -0.62 -10.75 -13.74
CA VAL A 143 0.07 -9.71 -14.50
C VAL A 143 1.50 -9.48 -14.03
N ASP A 144 2.34 -8.93 -14.90
CA ASP A 144 3.62 -8.35 -14.49
C ASP A 144 3.37 -7.30 -13.39
N PRO A 145 4.05 -7.38 -12.22
CA PRO A 145 3.93 -6.39 -11.16
C PRO A 145 4.08 -4.94 -11.62
N MET A 146 4.83 -4.68 -12.70
CA MET A 146 4.98 -3.37 -13.30
C MET A 146 3.71 -2.83 -13.96
N ARG A 147 2.79 -3.72 -14.39
CA ARG A 147 1.48 -3.39 -14.96
C ARG A 147 0.36 -3.31 -13.92
N LEU A 148 0.63 -3.64 -12.65
CA LEU A 148 -0.39 -3.73 -11.59
C LEU A 148 -1.26 -2.47 -11.45
N LYS A 149 -0.67 -1.27 -11.63
CA LYS A 149 -1.40 0.01 -11.56
C LYS A 149 -2.26 0.30 -12.80
N ASP A 150 -1.98 -0.38 -13.91
CA ASP A 150 -2.57 -0.13 -15.21
C ASP A 150 -3.72 -1.11 -15.51
N ILE A 151 -4.05 -2.01 -14.58
CA ILE A 151 -5.19 -2.92 -14.72
C ILE A 151 -6.47 -2.08 -14.81
N PRO A 152 -7.23 -2.18 -15.90
CA PRO A 152 -8.48 -1.47 -16.03
C PRO A 152 -9.49 -1.92 -14.98
N ILE A 153 -10.22 -0.95 -14.43
CA ILE A 153 -11.36 -1.20 -13.55
C ILE A 153 -12.62 -1.22 -14.41
N HIS A 154 -13.27 -2.37 -14.49
CA HIS A 154 -14.52 -2.52 -15.23
C HIS A 154 -15.70 -1.87 -14.51
N ALA A 155 -15.82 -2.16 -13.21
CA ALA A 155 -16.92 -1.69 -12.39
C ALA A 155 -16.53 -1.71 -10.91
N THR A 156 -17.23 -0.90 -10.12
CA THR A 156 -17.23 -1.01 -8.66
C THR A 156 -18.63 -1.31 -8.18
N VAL A 157 -18.76 -2.35 -7.36
CA VAL A 157 -20.00 -2.65 -6.65
C VAL A 157 -19.90 -2.03 -5.26
N PHE A 158 -20.84 -1.16 -4.91
CA PHE A 158 -20.88 -0.49 -3.62
C PHE A 158 -22.23 -0.73 -2.95
N GLY A 159 -22.22 -1.39 -1.78
CA GLY A 159 -23.45 -1.77 -1.09
C GLY A 159 -24.35 -2.72 -1.88
N GLY A 160 -23.83 -3.41 -2.90
CA GLY A 160 -24.59 -4.24 -3.82
C GLY A 160 -25.12 -3.52 -5.07
N GLU A 161 -24.92 -2.21 -5.18
CA GLU A 161 -25.24 -1.44 -6.38
C GLU A 161 -24.03 -1.40 -7.32
N VAL A 162 -24.26 -1.64 -8.62
CA VAL A 162 -23.20 -1.67 -9.63
C VAL A 162 -22.98 -0.26 -10.17
N HIS A 163 -21.73 0.18 -10.16
CA HIS A 163 -21.27 1.43 -10.80
C HIS A 163 -20.23 1.07 -11.86
N GLU A 164 -20.63 1.13 -13.12
CA GLU A 164 -19.73 0.93 -14.25
C GLU A 164 -18.76 2.12 -14.38
N VAL A 165 -17.51 1.83 -14.72
CA VAL A 165 -16.54 2.88 -15.06
C VAL A 165 -16.60 3.04 -16.58
N GLU A 166 -17.09 4.20 -17.04
CA GLU A 166 -17.10 4.49 -18.47
C GLU A 166 -15.66 4.46 -19.03
N PRO A 167 -15.43 3.85 -20.20
CA PRO A 167 -14.11 3.71 -20.80
C PRO A 167 -13.47 5.03 -21.26
#